data_AF-A0A378JUK0-F1
#
_entry.id   AF-A0A378JUK0-F1
#
_cell.length_a   1.000
_cell.length_b   1.000
_cell.length_c   1.000
_cell.angle_alpha   90.00
_cell.angle_beta   90.00
_cell.angle_gamma   90.00
#
_symmetry.space_group_name_H-M   'P 1'
#
loop_
_entity.id
_entity.type
_entity.pdbx_description
1 polymer ?
#
loop_
_entity_poly.entity_id
_entity_poly.type
_entity_poly.pdbx_seq_one_letter_code
_entity_poly.pdbx_strand_id
1 'polypeptide(L)'
;MNFKITQHYARGEEKLIAEFNELDEAKVFITKKSLTDEEERKKVIYRVYDDHELLIKLNKENLCVTHAKYAEGSADFHNSELIYHVFIKSIDSSERKEVAQFNDRNNARLFVFVIFETACELNESNLFLIFKNNILIDTLNKNTIANQQGASGSSSNEKGATYRLSPLSTRPTPGGGPADYWVEDKDDN
;
A
#
# COMPACT_ATOMS: atom_id res chain seq x y z
N MET A 1 -8.82 -13.32 -15.05
CA MET A 1 -8.47 -13.48 -13.64
C MET A 1 -9.52 -14.37 -13.01
N ASN A 2 -9.08 -15.42 -12.34
CA ASN A 2 -9.97 -16.49 -11.87
C ASN A 2 -10.04 -16.51 -10.34
N PHE A 3 -8.95 -16.07 -9.69
CA PHE A 3 -8.84 -16.09 -8.24
C PHE A 3 -9.20 -14.74 -7.64
N LYS A 4 -10.29 -14.71 -6.87
CA LYS A 4 -10.82 -13.53 -6.19
C LYS A 4 -10.45 -13.55 -4.73
N ILE A 5 -9.91 -12.46 -4.21
CA ILE A 5 -9.60 -12.31 -2.79
C ILE A 5 -10.55 -11.32 -2.16
N THR A 6 -11.17 -11.75 -1.06
CA THR A 6 -12.00 -10.87 -0.23
C THR A 6 -11.38 -10.69 1.16
N GLN A 7 -11.67 -9.53 1.75
CA GLN A 7 -11.37 -9.22 3.14
C GLN A 7 -12.67 -8.98 3.90
N HIS A 8 -12.71 -9.42 5.15
CA HIS A 8 -13.86 -9.24 6.01
C HIS A 8 -13.40 -8.92 7.44
N TYR A 9 -13.76 -7.73 7.93
CA TYR A 9 -13.54 -7.33 9.32
C TYR A 9 -14.58 -7.96 10.24
N ALA A 10 -14.22 -8.26 11.50
CA ALA A 10 -15.12 -8.92 12.46
C ALA A 10 -16.53 -8.30 12.66
N ARG A 11 -16.73 -7.03 12.24
CA ARG A 11 -18.02 -6.31 12.29
C ARG A 11 -18.37 -5.60 10.97
N GLY A 12 -17.63 -5.88 9.89
CA GLY A 12 -17.76 -5.19 8.61
C GLY A 12 -18.37 -6.07 7.54
N GLU A 13 -18.61 -5.50 6.36
CA GLU A 13 -19.01 -6.27 5.18
C GLU A 13 -17.78 -6.94 4.54
N GLU A 14 -18.02 -8.04 3.84
CA GLU A 14 -17.01 -8.69 3.01
C GLU A 14 -16.80 -7.89 1.72
N LYS A 15 -15.54 -7.56 1.43
CA LYS A 15 -15.18 -6.71 0.29
C LYS A 15 -14.15 -7.39 -0.58
N LEU A 16 -14.34 -7.31 -1.90
CA LEU A 16 -13.34 -7.70 -2.88
C LEU A 16 -12.14 -6.75 -2.81
N ILE A 17 -10.93 -7.29 -2.68
CA ILE A 17 -9.70 -6.51 -2.57
C ILE A 17 -8.74 -6.71 -3.72
N ALA A 18 -8.74 -7.90 -4.31
CA ALA A 18 -7.78 -8.24 -5.33
C ALA A 18 -8.27 -9.40 -6.20
N GLU A 19 -7.78 -9.43 -7.42
CA GLU A 19 -7.97 -10.52 -8.38
C GLU A 19 -6.63 -10.92 -8.99
N PHE A 20 -6.45 -12.23 -9.22
CA PHE A 20 -5.21 -12.81 -9.72
C PHE A 20 -5.48 -13.79 -10.86
N ASN A 21 -4.47 -13.94 -11.72
CA ASN A 21 -4.46 -14.99 -12.74
C ASN A 21 -3.97 -16.33 -12.20
N GLU A 22 -3.07 -16.32 -11.21
CA GLU A 22 -2.43 -17.53 -10.68
C GLU A 22 -2.70 -17.67 -9.17
N LEU A 23 -3.02 -18.90 -8.74
CA LEU A 23 -3.38 -19.19 -7.35
C LEU A 23 -2.19 -18.98 -6.39
N ASP A 24 -0.98 -19.28 -6.84
CA ASP A 24 0.20 -19.18 -6.00
C ASP A 24 0.58 -17.71 -5.74
N GLU A 25 0.40 -16.83 -6.71
CA GLU A 25 0.49 -15.38 -6.52
C GLU A 25 -0.53 -14.87 -5.50
N ALA A 26 -1.79 -15.34 -5.61
CA ALA A 26 -2.85 -14.99 -4.67
C ALA A 26 -2.52 -15.45 -3.23
N LYS A 27 -2.01 -16.68 -3.06
CA LYS A 27 -1.55 -17.22 -1.76
C LYS A 27 -0.41 -16.39 -1.17
N VAL A 28 0.59 -16.10 -1.97
CA VAL A 28 1.77 -15.36 -1.52
C VAL A 28 1.37 -13.95 -1.05
N PHE A 29 0.51 -13.28 -1.82
CA PHE A 29 -0.03 -11.98 -1.44
C PHE A 29 -0.84 -12.03 -0.14
N ILE A 30 -1.80 -12.95 -0.02
CA ILE A 30 -2.71 -12.99 1.12
C ILE A 30 -1.99 -13.37 2.41
N THR A 31 -0.97 -14.24 2.34
CA THR A 31 -0.14 -14.60 3.48
C THR A 31 0.64 -13.39 3.99
N LYS A 32 1.31 -12.65 3.09
CA LYS A 32 2.03 -11.43 3.52
C LYS A 32 1.06 -10.38 4.08
N LYS A 33 -0.05 -10.14 3.40
CA LYS A 33 -1.05 -9.16 3.83
C LYS A 33 -1.63 -9.50 5.20
N SER A 34 -1.89 -10.78 5.45
CA SER A 34 -2.38 -11.26 6.74
C SER A 34 -1.38 -11.02 7.87
N LEU A 35 -0.10 -11.27 7.64
CA LEU A 35 0.96 -11.01 8.63
C LEU A 35 1.06 -9.51 8.95
N THR A 36 1.05 -8.65 7.93
CA THR A 36 1.06 -7.19 8.13
C THR A 36 -0.14 -6.71 8.93
N ASP A 37 -1.34 -7.23 8.66
CA ASP A 37 -2.54 -6.84 9.40
C ASP A 37 -2.56 -7.39 10.83
N GLU A 38 -1.95 -8.56 11.09
CA GLU A 38 -1.76 -9.09 12.44
C GLU A 38 -0.81 -8.20 13.26
N GLU A 39 0.31 -7.75 12.67
CA GLU A 39 1.24 -6.79 13.27
C GLU A 39 0.54 -5.47 13.64
N GLU A 40 -0.37 -5.00 12.77
CA GLU A 40 -1.22 -3.83 12.99
C GLU A 40 -2.44 -4.10 13.90
N ARG A 41 -2.55 -5.31 14.47
CA ARG A 41 -3.63 -5.77 15.36
C ARG A 41 -5.03 -5.67 14.72
N LYS A 42 -5.11 -5.77 13.41
CA LYS A 42 -6.37 -5.77 12.67
C LYS A 42 -6.96 -7.18 12.66
N LYS A 43 -8.23 -7.29 13.07
CA LYS A 43 -8.98 -8.55 13.03
C LYS A 43 -9.69 -8.70 11.68
N VAL A 44 -8.97 -9.27 10.72
CA VAL A 44 -9.44 -9.49 9.35
C VAL A 44 -9.45 -10.97 9.02
N ILE A 45 -10.53 -11.42 8.40
CA ILE A 45 -10.68 -12.75 7.80
C ILE A 45 -10.47 -12.58 6.30
N TYR A 46 -9.59 -13.38 5.74
CA TYR A 46 -9.35 -13.39 4.31
C TYR A 46 -9.86 -14.66 3.66
N ARG A 47 -10.39 -14.54 2.44
CA ARG A 47 -10.89 -15.67 1.65
C ARG A 47 -10.41 -15.56 0.22
N VAL A 48 -10.05 -16.70 -0.36
CA VAL A 48 -9.72 -16.85 -1.79
C VAL A 48 -10.78 -17.73 -2.41
N TYR A 49 -11.39 -17.22 -3.48
CA TYR A 49 -12.37 -17.94 -4.29
C TYR A 49 -11.80 -18.22 -5.68
N ASP A 50 -12.15 -19.34 -6.26
CA ASP A 50 -12.05 -19.61 -7.70
C ASP A 50 -13.48 -19.60 -8.26
N ASP A 51 -13.81 -18.53 -8.99
CA ASP A 51 -15.18 -18.14 -9.34
C ASP A 51 -16.15 -18.11 -8.14
N HIS A 52 -16.75 -19.25 -7.79
CA HIS A 52 -17.73 -19.41 -6.72
C HIS A 52 -17.28 -20.39 -5.62
N GLU A 53 -16.16 -21.08 -5.81
CA GLU A 53 -15.65 -22.07 -4.87
C GLU A 53 -14.63 -21.45 -3.91
N LEU A 54 -14.88 -21.59 -2.60
CA LEU A 54 -13.94 -21.13 -1.57
C LEU A 54 -12.75 -22.09 -1.48
N LEU A 55 -11.57 -21.64 -1.92
CA LEU A 55 -10.34 -22.44 -1.88
C LEU A 55 -9.59 -22.27 -0.56
N ILE A 56 -9.44 -21.03 -0.09
CA ILE A 56 -8.58 -20.71 1.06
C ILE A 56 -9.32 -19.77 2.02
N LYS A 57 -9.19 -20.02 3.32
CA LYS A 57 -9.72 -19.16 4.37
C LYS A 57 -8.71 -19.02 5.50
N LEU A 58 -8.25 -17.78 5.73
CA LEU A 58 -7.29 -17.42 6.78
C LEU A 58 -7.97 -16.68 7.94
N ASN A 59 -7.34 -16.77 9.12
CA ASN A 59 -7.72 -16.10 10.36
C ASN A 59 -9.15 -16.37 10.83
N LYS A 60 -9.55 -17.65 10.84
CA LYS A 60 -10.92 -18.06 11.18
C LYS A 60 -11.32 -17.67 12.60
N GLU A 61 -10.35 -17.61 13.51
CA GLU A 61 -10.49 -17.22 14.91
C GLU A 61 -10.93 -15.76 15.11
N ASN A 62 -10.79 -14.91 14.09
CA ASN A 62 -11.27 -13.52 14.14
C ASN A 62 -12.79 -13.38 13.91
N LEU A 63 -13.52 -14.50 13.73
CA LEU A 63 -14.98 -14.54 13.64
C LEU A 63 -15.63 -14.08 14.95
N CYS A 64 -16.27 -12.92 14.92
CA CYS A 64 -17.13 -12.45 16.01
C CYS A 64 -18.60 -12.77 15.69
N VAL A 65 -19.16 -13.77 16.37
CA VAL A 65 -20.48 -14.36 16.07
C VAL A 65 -21.65 -13.45 16.49
N THR A 66 -21.43 -12.47 17.35
CA THR A 66 -22.53 -11.73 18.00
C THR A 66 -23.17 -10.63 17.15
N HIS A 67 -22.50 -10.12 16.11
CA HIS A 67 -23.02 -8.98 15.31
C HIS A 67 -22.59 -8.97 13.82
N ALA A 68 -22.00 -10.04 13.29
CA ALA A 68 -21.50 -10.03 11.92
C ALA A 68 -22.57 -10.42 10.91
N LYS A 69 -22.71 -9.62 9.83
CA LYS A 69 -23.45 -10.00 8.62
C LYS A 69 -22.47 -10.69 7.68
N TYR A 70 -22.62 -12.00 7.51
CA TYR A 70 -21.79 -12.79 6.59
C TYR A 70 -22.42 -12.76 5.20
N ALA A 71 -21.61 -12.56 4.17
CA ALA A 71 -22.03 -12.84 2.80
C ALA A 71 -22.30 -14.36 2.69
N GLU A 72 -23.50 -14.72 2.23
CA GLU A 72 -23.95 -16.11 2.10
C GLU A 72 -23.62 -16.67 0.71
N GLY A 73 -23.21 -15.79 -0.22
CA GLY A 73 -22.72 -16.14 -1.54
C GLY A 73 -22.15 -14.94 -2.29
N SER A 74 -21.70 -15.16 -3.54
CA SER A 74 -21.03 -14.12 -4.34
C SER A 74 -21.94 -12.97 -4.78
N ALA A 75 -23.25 -13.08 -4.56
CA ALA A 75 -24.24 -12.07 -4.91
C ALA A 75 -24.30 -10.90 -3.90
N ASP A 76 -23.72 -11.05 -2.70
CA ASP A 76 -23.77 -10.05 -1.63
C ASP A 76 -22.60 -9.06 -1.67
N PHE A 77 -21.67 -9.20 -2.62
CA PHE A 77 -20.53 -8.31 -2.72
C PHE A 77 -20.96 -6.95 -3.28
N HIS A 78 -20.87 -5.89 -2.48
CA HIS A 78 -20.81 -4.54 -3.03
C HIS A 78 -19.55 -4.47 -3.90
N ASN A 79 -19.74 -4.51 -5.22
CA ASN A 79 -18.68 -4.46 -6.23
C ASN A 79 -17.76 -3.27 -5.95
N SER A 80 -16.65 -3.56 -5.26
CA SER A 80 -15.58 -2.61 -5.09
C SER A 80 -14.78 -2.68 -6.38
N GLU A 81 -14.85 -1.64 -7.20
CA GLU A 81 -14.13 -1.61 -8.47
C GLU A 81 -12.63 -1.80 -8.23
N LEU A 82 -12.05 -2.81 -8.89
CA LEU A 82 -10.61 -3.04 -8.86
C LEU A 82 -9.94 -2.10 -9.86
N ILE A 83 -9.77 -0.85 -9.43
CA ILE A 83 -9.27 0.22 -10.29
C ILE A 83 -7.76 0.20 -10.50
N TYR A 84 -7.00 -0.58 -9.73
CA TYR A 84 -5.55 -0.68 -9.85
C TYR A 84 -5.15 -1.96 -10.57
N HIS A 85 -4.52 -1.83 -11.73
CA HIS A 85 -4.10 -2.95 -12.57
C HIS A 85 -2.58 -3.06 -12.57
N VAL A 86 -2.07 -4.26 -12.28
CA VAL A 86 -0.64 -4.56 -12.28
C VAL A 86 -0.31 -5.37 -13.52
N PHE A 87 0.64 -4.85 -14.31
CA PHE A 87 1.17 -5.52 -15.49
C PHE A 87 2.64 -5.86 -15.28
N ILE A 88 3.06 -7.00 -15.82
CA ILE A 88 4.46 -7.34 -16.00
C ILE A 88 4.83 -7.15 -17.47
N LYS A 89 6.00 -6.55 -17.71
CA LYS A 89 6.60 -6.40 -19.03
C LYS A 89 8.05 -6.83 -18.96
N SER A 90 8.44 -7.77 -19.81
CA SER A 90 9.86 -8.09 -20.01
C SER A 90 10.49 -7.08 -20.96
N ILE A 91 11.79 -6.78 -20.80
CA ILE A 91 12.47 -5.79 -21.64
C ILE A 91 12.54 -6.22 -23.11
N ASP A 92 12.60 -7.53 -23.35
CA ASP A 92 12.73 -8.13 -24.67
C ASP A 92 11.37 -8.31 -25.37
N SER A 93 10.27 -8.10 -24.65
CA SER A 93 8.90 -8.24 -25.17
C SER A 93 8.18 -6.89 -25.23
N SER A 94 7.55 -6.59 -26.36
CA SER A 94 6.62 -5.45 -26.43
C SER A 94 5.28 -5.73 -25.72
N GLU A 95 4.98 -7.00 -25.47
CA GLU A 95 3.78 -7.44 -24.79
C GLU A 95 3.86 -7.18 -23.28
N ARG A 96 2.71 -6.80 -22.71
CA ARG A 96 2.51 -6.68 -21.27
C ARG A 96 1.44 -7.69 -20.86
N LYS A 97 1.71 -8.49 -19.83
CA LYS A 97 0.75 -9.42 -19.25
C LYS A 97 0.18 -8.79 -17.99
N GLU A 98 -1.15 -8.69 -17.92
CA GLU A 98 -1.80 -8.33 -16.66
C GLU A 98 -1.66 -9.49 -15.68
N VAL A 99 -1.27 -9.23 -14.44
CA VAL A 99 -1.00 -10.27 -13.44
C VAL A 99 -1.97 -10.20 -12.27
N ALA A 100 -2.32 -8.99 -11.83
CA ALA A 100 -3.21 -8.80 -10.70
C ALA A 100 -3.97 -7.46 -10.77
N GLN A 101 -5.14 -7.42 -10.14
CA GLN A 101 -5.95 -6.23 -9.97
C GLN A 101 -6.23 -5.98 -8.49
N PHE A 102 -6.38 -4.72 -8.09
CA PHE A 102 -6.57 -4.31 -6.69
C PHE A 102 -7.55 -3.14 -6.57
N ASN A 103 -8.24 -3.08 -5.43
CA ASN A 103 -9.06 -1.92 -5.05
C ASN A 103 -8.24 -0.77 -4.43
N ASP A 104 -7.00 -1.05 -4.00
CA ASP A 104 -6.13 -0.12 -3.28
C ASP A 104 -4.70 -0.12 -3.83
N ARG A 105 -4.08 1.07 -3.86
CA ARG A 105 -2.72 1.28 -4.36
C ARG A 105 -1.67 0.57 -3.50
N ASN A 106 -1.83 0.58 -2.18
CA ASN A 106 -0.84 -0.01 -1.29
C ASN A 106 -0.87 -1.53 -1.40
N ASN A 107 -2.04 -2.13 -1.59
CA ASN A 107 -2.17 -3.55 -1.89
C ASN A 107 -1.45 -3.91 -3.21
N ALA A 108 -1.64 -3.12 -4.28
CA ALA A 108 -0.93 -3.33 -5.54
C ALA A 108 0.60 -3.25 -5.38
N ARG A 109 1.09 -2.27 -4.61
CA ARG A 109 2.51 -2.14 -4.29
C ARG A 109 3.03 -3.29 -3.45
N LEU A 110 2.29 -3.68 -2.41
CA LEU A 110 2.62 -4.81 -1.54
C LEU A 110 2.80 -6.08 -2.37
N PHE A 111 1.87 -6.35 -3.30
CA PHE A 111 2.00 -7.49 -4.20
C PHE A 111 3.31 -7.47 -4.99
N VAL A 112 3.64 -6.33 -5.62
CA VAL A 112 4.90 -6.20 -6.36
C VAL A 112 6.11 -6.46 -5.46
N PHE A 113 6.14 -5.89 -4.24
CA PHE A 113 7.22 -6.15 -3.29
C PHE A 113 7.36 -7.63 -2.95
N VAL A 114 6.25 -8.29 -2.62
CA VAL A 114 6.28 -9.71 -2.24
C VAL A 114 6.76 -10.57 -3.40
N ILE A 115 6.30 -10.29 -4.61
CA ILE A 115 6.72 -11.01 -5.80
C ILE A 115 8.24 -10.89 -6.03
N PHE A 116 8.84 -9.72 -5.80
CA PHE A 116 10.30 -9.58 -5.85
C PHE A 116 11.03 -10.29 -4.71
N GLU A 117 10.43 -10.41 -3.52
CA GLU A 117 10.99 -11.17 -2.40
C GLU A 117 10.95 -12.69 -2.66
N THR A 118 9.88 -13.19 -3.29
CA THR A 118 9.63 -14.63 -3.40
C THR A 118 10.03 -15.24 -4.74
N ALA A 119 9.95 -14.49 -5.84
CA ALA A 119 10.20 -15.05 -7.17
C ALA A 119 11.69 -14.98 -7.53
N CYS A 120 12.36 -16.12 -7.38
CA CYS A 120 13.78 -16.29 -7.71
C CYS A 120 14.06 -16.14 -9.23
N GLU A 121 13.04 -16.35 -10.07
CA GLU A 121 13.14 -16.40 -11.54
C GLU A 121 12.81 -15.07 -12.24
N LEU A 122 12.53 -14.00 -11.50
CA LEU A 122 12.33 -12.70 -12.13
C LEU A 122 13.67 -12.16 -12.63
N ASN A 123 13.79 -12.14 -13.95
CA ASN A 123 14.87 -11.41 -14.63
C ASN A 123 14.89 -9.97 -14.10
N GLU A 124 16.08 -9.44 -13.81
CA GLU A 124 16.27 -8.08 -13.31
C GLU A 124 15.69 -7.01 -14.26
N SER A 125 15.50 -7.40 -15.51
CA SER A 125 14.91 -6.61 -16.58
C SER A 125 13.37 -6.55 -16.59
N ASN A 126 12.69 -7.33 -15.73
CA ASN A 126 11.24 -7.30 -15.65
C ASN A 126 10.76 -6.01 -14.97
N LEU A 127 9.83 -5.33 -15.64
CA LEU A 127 9.19 -4.11 -15.18
C LEU A 127 7.77 -4.42 -14.74
N PHE A 128 7.43 -4.03 -13.51
CA PHE A 128 6.05 -4.00 -13.03
C PHE A 128 5.48 -2.60 -13.25
N LEU A 129 4.33 -2.53 -13.88
CA LEU A 129 3.63 -1.30 -14.20
C LEU A 129 2.31 -1.29 -13.44
N ILE A 130 2.11 -0.29 -12.59
CA ILE A 130 0.85 -0.10 -11.86
C ILE A 130 0.05 0.99 -12.56
N PHE A 131 -1.09 0.62 -13.10
CA PHE A 131 -2.07 1.52 -13.69
C PHE A 131 -3.21 1.76 -12.70
N LYS A 132 -3.78 2.97 -12.70
CA LYS A 132 -5.11 3.22 -12.16
C LYS A 132 -6.03 3.52 -13.32
N ASN A 133 -7.03 2.68 -13.52
CA ASN A 133 -7.82 2.63 -14.74
C ASN A 133 -6.85 2.51 -15.94
N ASN A 134 -6.68 3.60 -16.70
CA ASN A 134 -5.80 3.64 -17.88
C ASN A 134 -4.56 4.53 -17.71
N ILE A 135 -4.31 5.06 -16.51
CA ILE A 135 -3.21 5.98 -16.23
C ILE A 135 -2.09 5.23 -15.52
N LEU A 136 -0.88 5.25 -16.09
CA LEU A 136 0.32 4.71 -15.45
C LEU A 136 0.66 5.57 -14.21
N ILE A 137 0.70 4.95 -13.03
CA ILE A 137 1.04 5.63 -11.78
C ILE A 137 2.45 5.26 -11.32
N ASP A 138 2.85 4.01 -11.52
CA ASP A 138 4.10 3.51 -10.97
C ASP A 138 4.80 2.57 -11.94
N THR A 139 6.12 2.62 -11.94
CA THR A 139 7.00 1.71 -12.70
C THR A 139 8.05 1.20 -11.74
N LEU A 140 7.98 -0.08 -11.43
CA LEU A 140 8.78 -0.73 -10.41
C LEU A 140 9.64 -1.81 -11.05
N ASN A 141 10.90 -1.83 -10.67
CA ASN A 141 11.85 -2.91 -10.96
C ASN A 141 12.61 -3.27 -9.68
N LYS A 142 13.35 -4.38 -9.70
CA LYS A 142 14.10 -4.87 -8.55
C LYS A 142 15.02 -3.81 -7.93
N ASN A 143 15.69 -3.01 -8.76
CA ASN A 143 16.63 -1.97 -8.33
C ASN A 143 15.93 -0.76 -7.69
N THR A 144 14.81 -0.31 -8.25
CA THR A 144 14.01 0.79 -7.69
C THR A 144 13.43 0.43 -6.33
N ILE A 145 13.04 -0.83 -6.14
CA ILE A 145 12.53 -1.35 -4.86
C ILE A 145 13.65 -1.44 -3.82
N ALA A 146 14.82 -1.99 -4.20
CA ALA A 146 15.98 -2.04 -3.31
C ALA A 146 16.38 -0.64 -2.83
N ASN A 147 16.36 0.35 -3.72
CA ASN A 147 16.65 1.74 -3.38
C ASN A 147 15.58 2.37 -2.45
N GLN A 148 14.30 2.01 -2.60
CA GLN A 148 13.23 2.48 -1.72
C GLN A 148 13.26 1.82 -0.33
N GLN A 149 13.64 0.54 -0.24
CA GLN A 149 13.87 -0.14 1.04
C GLN A 149 15.09 0.42 1.77
N GLY A 150 16.16 0.75 1.05
CA GLY A 150 17.32 1.47 1.60
C GLY A 150 16.99 2.89 2.08
N ALA A 151 16.02 3.56 1.45
CA ALA A 151 15.53 4.87 1.89
C ALA A 151 14.55 4.79 3.08
N SER A 152 13.83 3.68 3.23
CA SER A 152 12.85 3.48 4.32
C SER A 152 13.48 2.91 5.61
N GLY A 153 14.73 2.45 5.55
CA GLY A 153 15.52 1.99 6.69
C GLY A 153 16.20 3.09 7.52
N SER A 154 16.02 4.37 7.18
CA SER A 154 16.52 5.50 7.97
C SER A 154 15.42 6.03 8.90
N SER A 155 15.10 5.28 9.95
CA SER A 155 14.61 5.86 11.21
C SER A 155 15.78 6.02 12.20
N SER A 156 16.96 6.37 11.70
CA SER A 156 18.07 6.78 12.54
C SER A 156 18.15 8.30 12.49
N ASN A 157 17.60 8.96 13.50
CA ASN A 157 18.00 10.29 14.00
C ASN A 157 18.87 11.09 13.01
N GLU A 158 18.27 11.57 11.92
CA GLU A 158 18.90 12.60 11.13
C GLU A 158 18.83 13.86 12.00
N LYS A 159 19.93 14.13 12.70
CA LYS A 159 20.37 15.52 12.88
C LYS A 159 20.28 16.13 11.50
N GLY A 160 19.19 16.86 11.26
CA GLY A 160 18.81 17.36 9.96
C GLY A 160 20.04 17.95 9.29
N ALA A 161 20.23 17.63 8.01
CA ALA A 161 21.12 18.41 7.18
C ALA A 161 20.75 19.87 7.41
N THR A 162 21.63 20.61 8.09
CA THR A 162 21.44 22.03 8.33
C THR A 162 21.56 22.70 6.98
N TYR A 163 20.46 22.75 6.23
CA TYR A 163 20.32 23.64 5.10
C TYR A 163 20.41 25.04 5.68
N ARG A 164 21.62 25.60 5.68
CA ARG A 164 21.82 27.03 5.92
C ARG A 164 21.24 27.74 4.71
N LEU A 165 19.96 28.10 4.78
CA LEU A 165 19.40 29.12 3.91
C LEU A 165 20.35 30.32 3.99
N SER A 166 20.97 30.69 2.88
CA SER A 166 21.71 31.94 2.83
C SER A 166 20.72 33.04 3.23
N PRO A 167 21.05 33.89 4.22
CA PRO A 167 20.13 34.94 4.63
C PRO A 167 19.80 35.79 3.40
N LEU A 168 18.51 35.96 3.15
CA LEU A 168 18.01 36.90 2.13
C LEU A 168 18.64 38.27 2.41
N SER A 169 19.12 38.95 1.37
CA SER A 169 19.73 40.27 1.50
C SER A 169 18.74 41.22 2.18
N THR A 170 18.96 41.51 3.46
CA THR A 170 18.15 42.46 4.21
C THR A 170 18.57 43.85 3.79
N ARG A 171 17.70 44.52 3.03
CA ARG A 171 17.81 45.96 2.77
C ARG A 171 17.87 46.67 4.13
N PRO A 172 18.80 47.62 4.36
CA PRO A 172 18.85 48.35 5.62
C PRO A 172 17.51 49.07 5.84
N THR A 173 16.90 48.84 7.00
CA THR A 173 15.74 49.60 7.45
C THR A 173 16.18 51.06 7.65
N PRO A 174 15.53 52.05 7.04
CA PRO A 174 15.86 53.45 7.29
C PRO A 174 15.60 53.78 8.77
N GLY A 175 16.59 54.38 9.43
CA GLY A 175 16.51 54.76 10.84
C GLY A 175 15.46 55.86 11.06
N GLY A 176 14.60 55.69 12.06
CA GLY A 176 13.59 56.69 12.44
C GLY A 176 12.26 56.16 12.99
N GLY A 177 12.10 54.84 13.15
CA GLY A 177 10.91 54.27 13.79
C GLY A 177 10.96 54.37 15.32
N PRO A 178 9.82 54.58 16.01
CA PRO A 178 9.75 54.66 17.46
C PRO A 178 10.17 53.34 18.12
N ALA A 179 10.72 53.42 19.33
CA ALA A 179 11.20 52.24 20.07
C ALA A 179 10.02 51.40 20.59
N ASP A 180 9.99 50.13 20.23
CA ASP A 180 9.07 49.12 20.80
C ASP A 180 9.54 48.75 22.22
N TYR A 181 9.04 49.48 23.22
CA TYR A 181 9.11 49.05 24.61
C TYR A 181 8.02 47.99 24.84
N TRP A 182 8.43 46.72 24.96
CA TRP A 182 7.58 45.69 25.53
C TRP A 182 7.66 45.78 27.05
N VAL A 183 6.54 46.12 27.69
CA VAL A 183 6.41 46.11 29.15
C VAL A 183 6.32 44.66 29.60
N GLU A 184 7.22 44.23 30.47
CA GLU A 184 7.12 42.92 31.13
C GLU A 184 5.95 42.97 32.13
N ASP A 185 4.93 42.14 31.90
CA ASP A 185 3.89 41.90 32.89
C ASP A 185 4.52 41.19 34.10
N LYS A 186 4.49 41.86 35.25
CA LYS A 186 4.88 41.28 36.52
C LYS A 186 3.80 40.29 36.96
N ASP A 187 4.20 39.06 37.25
CA ASP A 187 3.38 38.13 38.01
C ASP A 187 3.13 38.70 39.42
N ASP A 188 1.90 39.13 39.67
CA ASP A 188 1.38 39.41 41.01
C ASP A 188 1.12 38.09 41.75
N ASN A 189 1.51 38.11 43.02
CA ASN A 189 1.62 37.04 44.02
C ASN A 189 0.33 36.27 44.36
#